data_AF-A0A2V6JY62-F1
#
_entry.id   AF-A0A2V6JY62-F1
#
_cell.length_a   1.000
_cell.length_b   1.000
_cell.length_c   1.000
_cell.angle_alpha   90.00
_cell.angle_beta   90.00
_cell.angle_gamma   90.00
#
_symmetry.space_group_name_H-M   'P 1'
#
loop_
_entity.id
_entity.type
_entity.pdbx_description
1 polymer ?
#
loop_
_entity_poly.entity_id
_entity_poly.type
_entity_poly.pdbx_seq_one_letter_code
_entity_poly.pdbx_strand_id
1 'polypeptide(L)'
;MIGFAGGSIAFLGLLQKATGSQMIFWQPPPAREDLRVSTFFATYYYHGNAGAFLNLVWPLSAGLVIWAFSSRRRSGMRAISIIILIVTIAGVLANTSRMAQIVALLVMVAICVQFGPALVRNLSGTQKSVAIAGVLAILLAMIAVAQATHLEQPLNRWKAQSQRIGGDARWQVFRVAMGALPDAGLWGFGPGTFRVVFPTYNLGSANEAPGSWRFLHQDYLQTLIEWGWLGS
;
A
#
# COMPACT_ATOMS: atom_id res chain seq x y z
N MET A 1 17.89 12.26 -5.17
CA MET A 1 17.99 10.80 -5.34
C MET A 1 16.62 10.12 -5.22
N ILE A 2 15.80 10.45 -4.22
CA ILE A 2 14.47 9.85 -3.99
C ILE A 2 13.55 9.95 -5.23
N GLY A 3 13.46 11.12 -5.88
CA GLY A 3 12.64 11.28 -7.08
C GLY A 3 13.08 10.40 -8.25
N PHE A 4 14.39 10.22 -8.47
CA PHE A 4 14.89 9.33 -9.52
C PHE A 4 14.62 7.87 -9.20
N ALA A 5 14.91 7.42 -7.98
CA ALA A 5 14.65 6.04 -7.56
C ALA A 5 13.16 5.72 -7.65
N GLY A 6 12.31 6.59 -7.12
CA GLY A 6 10.86 6.43 -7.17
C GLY A 6 10.29 6.53 -8.58
N GLY A 7 10.80 7.44 -9.42
CA GLY A 7 10.45 7.55 -10.83
C GLY A 7 10.82 6.29 -11.63
N SER A 8 12.01 5.73 -11.41
CA SER A 8 12.45 4.49 -12.05
C SER A 8 11.58 3.28 -11.66
N ILE A 9 11.20 3.18 -10.37
CA ILE A 9 10.29 2.12 -9.90
C ILE A 9 8.90 2.28 -10.52
N ALA A 10 8.37 3.50 -10.54
CA ALA A 10 7.07 3.78 -11.16
C ALA A 10 7.09 3.46 -12.67
N PHE A 11 8.15 3.86 -13.38
CA PHE A 11 8.34 3.56 -14.79
C PHE A 11 8.43 2.05 -15.05
N LEU A 12 9.21 1.31 -14.26
CA LEU A 12 9.31 -0.14 -14.37
C LEU A 12 7.96 -0.83 -14.16
N GLY A 13 7.20 -0.41 -13.15
CA GLY A 13 5.87 -0.96 -12.89
C GLY A 13 4.88 -0.67 -14.02
N LEU A 14 4.93 0.54 -14.59
CA LEU A 14 4.13 0.90 -15.76
C LEU A 14 4.50 0.06 -16.99
N LEU A 15 5.79 -0.15 -17.25
CA LEU A 15 6.25 -1.00 -18.33
C LEU A 15 5.75 -2.44 -18.17
N GLN A 16 5.88 -3.01 -16.97
CA GLN A 16 5.39 -4.37 -16.68
C GLN A 16 3.88 -4.51 -16.88
N LYS A 17 3.10 -3.47 -16.52
CA LYS A 17 1.66 -3.44 -16.78
C LYS A 17 1.35 -3.33 -18.27
N ALA A 18 2.08 -2.47 -18.99
CA ALA A 18 1.88 -2.27 -20.43
C ALA A 18 2.23 -3.51 -21.26
N THR A 19 3.24 -4.28 -20.85
CA THR A 19 3.62 -5.54 -21.51
C THR A 19 2.74 -6.72 -21.11
N GLY A 20 1.78 -6.54 -20.19
CA GLY A 20 0.95 -7.63 -19.67
C GLY A 20 1.77 -8.68 -18.90
N SER A 21 2.89 -8.28 -18.30
CA SER A 21 3.80 -9.20 -17.62
C SER A 21 3.07 -9.94 -16.50
N GLN A 22 3.20 -11.28 -16.48
CA GLN A 22 2.62 -12.11 -15.43
C GLN A 22 3.49 -12.19 -14.17
N MET A 23 4.71 -11.66 -14.22
CA MET A 23 5.61 -11.61 -13.08
C MET A 23 6.59 -10.43 -13.15
N ILE A 24 7.29 -10.17 -12.05
CA ILE A 24 8.40 -9.22 -12.00
C ILE A 24 9.42 -9.66 -13.06
N PHE A 25 9.88 -8.70 -13.88
CA PHE A 25 10.93 -8.96 -14.86
C PHE A 25 12.12 -9.64 -14.20
N TRP A 26 12.77 -10.53 -14.95
CA TRP A 26 13.91 -11.32 -14.48
C TRP A 26 13.58 -12.43 -13.49
N GLN A 27 12.30 -12.73 -13.26
CA GLN A 27 11.88 -13.91 -12.51
C GLN A 27 11.13 -14.90 -13.39
N PRO A 28 11.50 -16.20 -13.37
CA PRO A 28 10.81 -17.20 -14.16
C PRO A 28 9.39 -17.40 -13.62
N PRO A 29 8.35 -17.37 -14.47
CA PRO A 29 6.99 -17.61 -14.00
C PRO A 29 6.92 -18.96 -13.29
N PRO A 30 6.25 -19.06 -12.12
CA PRO A 30 6.18 -20.31 -11.37
C PRO A 30 5.54 -21.40 -12.22
N ALA A 31 6.09 -22.62 -12.11
CA ALA A 31 5.65 -23.78 -12.88
C ALA A 31 4.18 -24.17 -12.62
N ARG A 32 3.60 -23.72 -11.49
CA ARG A 32 2.19 -23.89 -11.19
C ARG A 32 1.45 -22.56 -11.34
N GLU A 33 0.30 -22.60 -12.00
CA GLU A 33 -0.51 -21.40 -12.29
C GLU A 33 -1.13 -20.78 -11.05
N ASP A 34 -1.36 -21.58 -10.00
CA ASP A 34 -1.91 -21.15 -8.69
C ASP A 34 -0.97 -20.21 -7.91
N LEU A 35 0.34 -20.29 -8.18
CA LEU A 35 1.37 -19.45 -7.56
C LEU A 35 1.65 -18.16 -8.36
N ARG A 36 0.98 -17.93 -9.49
CA ARG A 36 1.18 -16.72 -10.28
C ARG A 36 0.65 -15.50 -9.52
N VAL A 37 1.56 -14.63 -9.12
CA VAL A 37 1.23 -13.35 -8.50
C VAL A 37 0.76 -12.41 -9.60
N SER A 38 -0.55 -12.27 -9.80
CA SER A 38 -1.13 -11.37 -10.83
C SER A 38 -1.23 -9.91 -10.38
N THR A 39 -0.95 -9.64 -9.10
CA THR A 39 -1.19 -8.36 -8.44
C THR A 39 0.10 -7.63 -8.04
N PHE A 40 1.25 -7.96 -8.61
CA PHE A 40 2.49 -7.24 -8.35
C PHE A 40 2.54 -5.86 -9.04
N PHE A 41 3.48 -5.02 -8.61
CA PHE A 41 3.82 -3.76 -9.27
C PHE A 41 5.31 -3.46 -9.10
N ALA A 42 6.01 -3.27 -10.22
CA ALA A 42 7.47 -3.04 -10.26
C ALA A 42 8.24 -4.19 -9.59
N THR A 43 8.97 -3.90 -8.51
CA THR A 43 9.74 -4.88 -7.72
C THR A 43 8.98 -5.41 -6.50
N TYR A 44 7.73 -4.97 -6.28
CA TYR A 44 6.93 -5.38 -5.13
C TYR A 44 5.96 -6.49 -5.52
N TYR A 45 6.09 -7.64 -4.87
CA TYR A 45 5.10 -8.73 -5.00
C TYR A 45 3.70 -8.31 -4.56
N TYR A 46 3.61 -7.46 -3.54
CA TYR A 46 2.34 -6.94 -3.04
C TYR A 46 2.09 -5.51 -3.54
N HIS A 47 1.08 -5.33 -4.39
CA HIS A 47 0.63 -4.03 -4.90
C HIS A 47 0.34 -2.98 -3.80
N GLY A 48 -0.10 -3.41 -2.61
CA GLY A 48 -0.34 -2.51 -1.49
C GLY A 48 0.93 -1.78 -1.05
N ASN A 49 2.05 -2.51 -0.94
CA ASN A 49 3.35 -1.95 -0.57
C ASN A 49 3.88 -1.01 -1.66
N ALA A 50 3.73 -1.39 -2.94
CA ALA A 50 4.05 -0.50 -4.05
C ALA A 50 3.25 0.80 -3.98
N GLY A 51 1.97 0.70 -3.63
CA GLY A 51 1.07 1.85 -3.55
C GLY A 51 1.44 2.78 -2.41
N ALA A 52 1.78 2.23 -1.24
CA ALA A 52 2.30 3.00 -0.11
C ALA A 52 3.61 3.71 -0.48
N PHE A 53 4.55 3.00 -1.14
CA PHE A 53 5.80 3.59 -1.61
C PHE A 53 5.55 4.75 -2.59
N LEU A 54 4.69 4.57 -3.59
CA LEU A 54 4.37 5.63 -4.55
C LEU A 54 3.75 6.85 -3.87
N ASN A 55 2.90 6.64 -2.86
CA ASN A 55 2.31 7.71 -2.03
C ASN A 55 3.31 8.48 -1.17
N LEU A 56 4.51 7.95 -0.95
CA LEU A 56 5.60 8.72 -0.34
C LEU A 56 6.38 9.54 -1.39
N VAL A 57 6.50 9.01 -2.61
CA VAL A 57 7.34 9.58 -3.66
C VAL A 57 6.66 10.72 -4.43
N TRP A 58 5.40 10.55 -4.84
CA TRP A 58 4.74 11.54 -5.69
C TRP A 58 4.55 12.90 -4.98
N PRO A 59 4.24 12.99 -3.66
CA PRO A 59 4.15 14.27 -2.96
C PRO A 59 5.49 15.01 -2.91
N LEU A 60 6.58 14.28 -2.68
CA LEU A 60 7.94 14.84 -2.73
C LEU A 60 8.26 15.36 -4.14
N SER A 61 7.82 14.64 -5.17
CA SER A 61 7.99 15.05 -6.56
C SER A 61 7.17 16.31 -6.87
N ALA A 62 5.96 16.42 -6.33
CA ALA A 62 5.13 17.62 -6.41
C ALA A 62 5.80 18.81 -5.70
N GLY A 63 6.37 18.59 -4.51
CA GLY A 63 7.17 19.59 -3.80
C GLY A 63 8.38 20.06 -4.61
N LEU A 64 9.10 19.15 -5.27
CA LEU A 64 10.21 19.51 -6.18
C LEU A 64 9.73 20.35 -7.37
N VAL A 65 8.57 20.04 -7.94
CA VAL A 65 7.96 20.85 -9.01
C VAL A 65 7.63 22.24 -8.48
N ILE A 66 6.89 22.36 -7.38
CA ILE A 66 6.53 23.64 -6.75
C ILE A 66 7.78 24.48 -6.48
N TRP A 67 8.82 23.86 -5.92
CA TRP A 67 10.08 24.53 -5.62
C TRP A 67 10.87 24.92 -6.87
N ALA A 68 10.90 24.08 -7.91
CA ALA A 68 11.59 24.36 -9.17
C ALA A 68 10.91 25.47 -9.98
N PHE A 69 9.61 25.69 -9.82
CA PHE A 69 8.89 26.81 -10.40
C PHE A 69 9.05 28.10 -9.57
N SER A 70 9.08 27.98 -8.24
CA SER A 70 9.24 29.14 -7.34
C SER A 70 10.67 29.69 -7.31
N SER A 71 11.67 28.81 -7.39
CA SER A 71 13.08 29.20 -7.54
C SER A 71 13.37 29.36 -9.03
N ARG A 72 14.10 30.39 -9.47
CA ARG A 72 14.54 30.59 -10.88
C ARG A 72 15.55 29.52 -11.34
N ARG A 73 15.24 28.23 -11.16
CA ARG A 73 16.08 27.08 -11.52
C ARG A 73 16.12 26.87 -13.04
N ARG A 74 17.20 26.24 -13.50
CA ARG A 74 17.43 25.88 -14.91
C ARG A 74 16.27 25.05 -15.46
N SER A 75 15.92 25.28 -16.73
CA SER A 75 14.81 24.63 -17.43
C SER A 75 14.84 23.10 -17.34
N GLY A 76 16.02 22.48 -17.50
CA GLY A 76 16.16 21.01 -17.45
C GLY A 76 15.73 20.38 -16.12
N MET A 77 15.94 21.07 -14.99
CA MET A 77 15.56 20.55 -13.68
C MET A 77 14.06 20.63 -13.43
N ARG A 78 13.38 21.61 -14.05
CA ARG A 78 11.91 21.69 -14.09
C ARG A 78 11.35 20.52 -14.89
N ALA A 79 11.89 20.28 -16.08
CA ALA A 79 11.47 19.17 -16.95
C ALA A 79 11.60 17.81 -16.24
N ILE A 80 12.76 17.54 -15.63
CA ILE A 80 12.99 16.29 -14.88
C ILE A 80 11.99 16.13 -13.73
N SER A 81 11.73 17.20 -12.96
CA SER A 81 10.81 17.13 -11.83
C SER A 81 9.36 16.86 -12.27
N ILE A 82 8.94 17.46 -13.39
CA ILE A 82 7.62 17.22 -14.00
C ILE A 82 7.52 15.78 -14.51
N ILE A 83 8.54 15.27 -15.21
CA ILE A 83 8.55 13.89 -15.72
C ILE A 83 8.40 12.90 -14.57
N ILE A 84 9.18 13.08 -13.49
CA ILE A 84 9.09 12.22 -12.31
C ILE A 84 7.69 12.29 -11.68
N LEU A 85 7.11 13.48 -11.57
CA LEU A 85 5.75 13.65 -11.04
C LEU A 85 4.71 12.91 -11.90
N ILE A 86 4.75 13.10 -13.23
CA ILE A 86 3.82 12.45 -14.16
C ILE A 86 3.96 10.93 -14.07
N VAL A 87 5.18 10.41 -14.12
CA VAL A 87 5.45 8.97 -14.08
C VAL A 87 4.98 8.37 -12.75
N THR A 88 5.19 9.07 -11.63
CA THR A 88 4.77 8.56 -10.30
C THR A 88 3.26 8.61 -10.12
N ILE A 89 2.58 9.66 -10.59
CA ILE A 89 1.10 9.73 -10.60
C ILE A 89 0.52 8.64 -11.50
N ALA A 90 1.06 8.46 -12.71
CA ALA A 90 0.65 7.38 -13.61
C ALA A 90 0.85 6.01 -12.94
N GLY A 91 1.97 5.82 -12.22
CA GLY A 91 2.22 4.62 -11.45
C GLY A 91 1.17 4.36 -10.36
N VAL A 92 0.71 5.40 -9.64
CA VAL A 92 -0.36 5.29 -8.65
C VAL A 92 -1.68 4.89 -9.31
N LEU A 93 -2.01 5.49 -10.46
CA LEU A 93 -3.23 5.18 -11.22
C LEU A 93 -3.22 3.74 -11.75
N ALA A 94 -2.08 3.28 -12.26
CA ALA A 94 -1.89 1.93 -12.77
C ALA A 94 -1.78 0.87 -11.65
N ASN A 95 -1.61 1.29 -10.40
CA ASN A 95 -1.57 0.39 -9.27
C ASN A 95 -2.98 -0.15 -8.95
N THR A 96 -3.07 -1.45 -8.69
CA THR A 96 -4.30 -2.15 -8.33
C THR A 96 -4.78 -1.86 -6.90
N SER A 97 -3.94 -1.31 -6.03
CA SER A 97 -4.29 -0.96 -4.65
C SER A 97 -5.27 0.23 -4.55
N ARG A 98 -6.52 -0.03 -4.17
CA ARG A 98 -7.56 1.00 -3.97
C ARG A 98 -7.23 1.95 -2.83
N MET A 99 -6.71 1.42 -1.73
CA MET A 99 -6.27 2.24 -0.61
C MET A 99 -5.15 3.20 -1.04
N ALA A 100 -4.27 2.78 -1.94
CA ALA A 100 -3.24 3.67 -2.46
C ALA A 100 -3.84 4.82 -3.28
N GLN A 101 -4.86 4.56 -4.11
CA GLN A 101 -5.56 5.59 -4.88
C GLN A 101 -6.31 6.58 -3.97
N ILE A 102 -7.00 6.08 -2.93
CA ILE A 102 -7.69 6.93 -1.94
C ILE A 102 -6.69 7.82 -1.19
N VAL A 103 -5.60 7.23 -0.70
CA VAL A 103 -4.54 8.00 -0.01
C VAL A 103 -3.93 9.06 -0.94
N ALA A 104 -3.69 8.73 -2.21
CA ALA A 104 -3.19 9.68 -3.19
C ALA A 104 -4.16 10.85 -3.40
N LEU A 105 -5.47 10.57 -3.49
CA LEU A 105 -6.50 11.60 -3.60
C LEU A 105 -6.51 12.52 -2.37
N LEU A 106 -6.48 11.96 -1.16
CA LEU A 106 -6.46 12.73 0.08
C LEU A 106 -5.22 13.63 0.16
N VAL A 107 -4.04 13.08 -0.15
CA VAL A 107 -2.79 13.84 -0.14
C VAL A 107 -2.78 14.90 -1.24
N MET A 108 -3.36 14.64 -2.41
CA MET A 108 -3.51 15.63 -3.48
C MET A 108 -4.40 16.79 -3.07
N VAL A 109 -5.55 16.51 -2.45
CA VAL A 109 -6.43 17.54 -1.90
C VAL A 109 -5.68 18.36 -0.85
N ALA A 110 -4.95 17.72 0.06
CA ALA A 110 -4.16 18.43 1.08
C ALA A 110 -3.10 19.36 0.47
N ILE A 111 -2.33 18.89 -0.53
CA ILE A 111 -1.33 19.71 -1.24
C ILE A 111 -1.99 20.88 -1.98
N CYS A 112 -3.11 20.63 -2.67
CA CYS A 112 -3.84 21.68 -3.38
C CYS A 112 -4.40 22.75 -2.43
N VAL A 113 -4.94 22.35 -1.28
CA VAL A 113 -5.47 23.29 -0.28
C VAL A 113 -4.34 24.10 0.36
N GLN A 114 -3.23 23.45 0.72
CA GLN A 114 -2.13 24.10 1.45
C GLN A 114 -1.25 24.99 0.55
N PHE A 115 -0.94 24.53 -0.67
CA PHE A 115 0.02 25.20 -1.56
C PHE A 115 -0.63 25.82 -2.81
N GLY A 116 -1.85 25.45 -3.15
CA GLY A 116 -2.56 25.94 -4.34
C GLY A 116 -2.72 27.46 -4.37
N PRO A 117 -3.20 28.12 -3.29
CA PRO A 117 -3.36 29.58 -3.28
C PRO A 117 -2.04 30.33 -3.53
N ALA A 118 -0.94 29.85 -2.96
CA ALA A 118 0.39 30.43 -3.14
C ALA A 118 0.90 30.24 -4.58
N LEU A 119 0.67 29.07 -5.17
CA LEU A 119 1.09 28.76 -6.53
C LEU A 119 0.27 29.58 -7.56
N VAL A 120 -1.05 29.65 -7.39
CA VAL A 120 -1.97 30.35 -8.30
C VAL A 120 -1.75 31.87 -8.29
N ARG A 121 -1.28 32.46 -7.20
CA ARG A 121 -0.96 33.90 -7.14
C ARG A 121 0.19 34.30 -8.08
N ASN A 122 1.16 33.41 -8.29
CA ASN A 122 2.38 33.70 -9.06
C ASN A 122 2.31 33.31 -10.55
N LEU A 123 1.21 32.69 -10.99
CA LEU A 123 1.04 32.22 -12.36
C LEU A 123 0.30 33.26 -13.23
N SER A 124 0.62 33.33 -14.52
CA SER A 124 -0.16 34.12 -15.48
C SER A 124 -1.52 33.48 -15.77
N GLY A 125 -2.49 34.24 -16.31
CA GLY A 125 -3.86 33.74 -16.56
C GLY A 125 -3.90 32.42 -17.36
N THR A 126 -3.10 32.30 -18.42
CA THR A 126 -2.99 31.08 -19.22
C THR A 126 -2.39 29.91 -18.43
N GLN A 127 -1.36 30.15 -17.62
CA GLN A 127 -0.73 29.12 -16.80
C GLN A 127 -1.66 28.62 -15.69
N LYS A 128 -2.52 29.49 -15.13
CA LYS A 128 -3.57 29.09 -14.18
C LYS A 128 -4.56 28.13 -14.81
N SER A 129 -5.04 28.43 -16.02
CA SER A 129 -5.98 27.56 -16.74
C SER A 129 -5.39 26.17 -17.01
N VAL A 130 -4.14 26.11 -17.48
CA VAL A 130 -3.44 24.83 -17.71
C VAL A 130 -3.23 24.04 -16.42
N ALA A 131 -2.86 24.70 -15.32
CA ALA A 131 -2.66 24.05 -14.02
C ALA A 131 -3.98 23.48 -13.47
N ILE A 132 -5.08 24.24 -13.54
CA ILE A 132 -6.41 23.79 -13.12
C ILE A 132 -6.88 22.62 -13.99
N ALA A 133 -6.71 22.71 -15.31
CA ALA A 133 -7.05 21.63 -16.23
C ALA A 133 -6.25 20.35 -15.92
N GLY A 134 -4.96 20.47 -15.61
CA GLY A 134 -4.12 19.33 -15.23
C GLY A 134 -4.58 18.66 -13.93
N VAL A 135 -4.85 19.43 -12.88
CA VAL A 135 -5.37 18.90 -11.61
C VAL A 135 -6.73 18.24 -11.82
N LEU A 136 -7.62 18.87 -12.58
CA LEU A 136 -8.94 18.33 -12.90
C LEU A 136 -8.84 17.04 -13.71
N ALA A 137 -7.93 16.97 -14.68
CA ALA A 137 -7.69 15.75 -15.47
C ALA A 137 -7.20 14.59 -14.58
N ILE A 138 -6.30 14.85 -13.63
CA ILE A 138 -5.82 13.84 -12.68
C ILE A 138 -6.95 13.37 -11.76
N LEU A 139 -7.77 14.30 -11.25
CA LEU A 139 -8.96 13.99 -10.43
C LEU A 139 -9.94 13.11 -11.21
N LEU A 140 -10.29 13.51 -12.43
CA LEU A 140 -11.20 12.76 -13.28
C LEU A 140 -10.63 11.38 -13.64
N ALA A 141 -9.33 11.27 -13.90
CA ALA A 141 -8.67 9.99 -14.13
C ALA A 141 -8.76 9.07 -12.90
N MET A 142 -8.54 9.59 -11.69
CA MET A 142 -8.72 8.81 -10.46
C MET A 142 -10.17 8.34 -10.27
N ILE A 143 -11.14 9.23 -10.51
CA ILE A 143 -12.57 8.89 -10.40
C ILE A 143 -12.96 7.84 -11.45
N ALA A 144 -12.53 8.00 -12.70
CA ALA A 144 -12.80 7.05 -13.76
C ALA A 144 -12.20 5.67 -13.45
N VAL A 145 -10.97 5.60 -12.95
CA VAL A 145 -10.33 4.34 -12.52
C VAL A 145 -11.09 3.72 -11.35
N ALA A 146 -11.59 4.52 -10.40
CA ALA A 146 -12.41 4.04 -9.29
C ALA A 146 -13.77 3.49 -9.76
N GLN A 147 -14.42 4.13 -10.74
CA GLN A 147 -15.71 3.69 -11.26
C GLN A 147 -15.62 2.51 -12.23
N ALA A 148 -14.62 2.47 -13.11
CA ALA A 148 -14.40 1.37 -14.06
C ALA A 148 -14.14 0.03 -13.37
N THR A 149 -13.85 0.06 -12.07
CA THR A 149 -13.52 -1.12 -11.29
C THR A 149 -14.63 -1.36 -10.28
N HIS A 150 -15.75 -1.88 -10.79
CA HIS A 150 -16.97 -2.26 -10.07
C HIS A 150 -16.76 -2.42 -8.55
N LEU A 151 -17.13 -1.39 -7.78
CA LEU A 151 -17.05 -1.35 -6.31
C LEU A 151 -17.79 -2.52 -5.64
N GLU A 152 -18.67 -3.16 -6.38
CA GLU A 152 -19.41 -4.36 -5.99
C GLU A 152 -18.50 -5.58 -5.81
N GLN A 153 -17.40 -5.71 -6.57
CA GLN A 153 -16.50 -6.85 -6.44
C GLN A 153 -15.75 -6.88 -5.09
N PRO A 154 -15.16 -5.77 -4.58
CA PRO A 154 -14.65 -5.72 -3.21
C PRO A 154 -15.70 -6.00 -2.15
N LEU A 155 -16.92 -5.45 -2.28
CA LEU A 155 -18.01 -5.66 -1.32
C LEU A 155 -18.48 -7.12 -1.30
N ASN A 156 -18.61 -7.74 -2.47
CA ASN A 156 -19.00 -9.13 -2.60
C ASN A 156 -17.88 -10.07 -2.11
N ARG A 157 -16.60 -9.73 -2.35
CA ARG A 157 -15.47 -10.43 -1.74
C ARG A 157 -15.44 -10.29 -0.23
N TRP A 158 -15.72 -9.11 0.30
CA TRP A 158 -15.80 -8.89 1.74
C TRP A 158 -16.93 -9.71 2.38
N LYS A 159 -18.12 -9.72 1.76
CA LYS A 159 -19.24 -10.57 2.21
C LYS A 159 -18.88 -12.05 2.14
N ALA A 160 -18.34 -12.52 1.02
CA ALA A 160 -17.93 -13.92 0.85
C ALA A 160 -16.82 -14.33 1.85
N GLN A 161 -15.86 -13.43 2.13
CA GLN A 161 -14.83 -13.67 3.13
C GLN A 161 -15.41 -13.64 4.55
N SER A 162 -16.35 -12.74 4.85
CA SER A 162 -16.99 -12.65 6.16
C SER A 162 -17.71 -13.94 6.56
N GLN A 163 -18.29 -14.64 5.58
CA GLN A 163 -18.91 -15.95 5.77
C GLN A 163 -17.89 -17.08 6.01
N ARG A 164 -16.61 -16.88 5.67
CA ARG A 164 -15.52 -17.84 5.82
C ARG A 164 -14.62 -17.58 7.04
N ILE A 165 -14.77 -16.45 7.72
CA ILE A 165 -13.94 -16.05 8.89
C ILE A 165 -13.94 -17.15 9.96
N GLY A 166 -15.07 -17.84 10.17
CA GLY A 166 -15.18 -18.92 11.16
C GLY A 166 -14.18 -20.06 10.97
N GLY A 167 -13.81 -20.37 9.72
CA GLY A 167 -12.84 -21.41 9.34
C GLY A 167 -11.50 -20.87 8.85
N ASP A 168 -11.25 -19.56 8.96
CA ASP A 168 -9.95 -18.98 8.64
C ASP A 168 -8.93 -19.41 9.72
N ALA A 169 -7.84 -20.03 9.28
CA ALA A 169 -6.83 -20.55 10.19
C ALA A 169 -6.22 -19.42 11.05
N ARG A 170 -6.07 -18.19 10.54
CA ARG A 170 -5.59 -17.04 11.34
C ARG A 170 -6.57 -16.68 12.45
N TRP A 171 -7.86 -16.75 12.17
CA TRP A 171 -8.89 -16.45 13.15
C TRP A 171 -9.00 -17.53 14.23
N GLN A 172 -8.81 -18.79 13.84
CA GLN A 172 -8.69 -19.91 14.78
C GLN A 172 -7.49 -19.73 15.72
N VAL A 173 -6.30 -19.44 15.18
CA VAL A 173 -5.09 -19.16 15.98
C VAL A 173 -5.31 -18.00 16.92
N PHE A 174 -5.94 -16.91 16.44
CA PHE A 174 -6.29 -15.77 17.28
C PHE A 174 -7.17 -16.17 18.47
N ARG A 175 -8.20 -16.98 18.24
CA ARG A 175 -9.10 -17.45 19.32
C ARG A 175 -8.39 -18.37 20.31
N VAL A 176 -7.52 -19.26 19.84
CA VAL A 176 -6.69 -20.10 20.71
C VAL A 176 -5.74 -19.25 21.54
N ALA A 177 -5.06 -18.28 20.92
CA ALA A 177 -4.14 -17.37 21.59
C ALA A 177 -4.86 -16.48 22.63
N MET A 178 -6.08 -16.03 22.33
CA MET A 178 -6.92 -15.33 23.31
C MET A 178 -7.25 -16.20 24.53
N GLY A 179 -7.44 -17.51 24.33
CA GLY A 179 -7.64 -18.47 25.43
C GLY A 179 -6.39 -18.67 26.30
N ALA A 180 -5.20 -18.49 25.73
CA ALA A 180 -3.92 -18.57 26.45
C ALA A 180 -3.54 -17.28 27.21
N LEU A 181 -4.22 -16.16 26.91
CA LEU A 181 -3.91 -14.84 27.47
C LEU A 181 -3.97 -14.77 29.00
N PRO A 182 -4.94 -15.41 29.70
CA PRO A 182 -4.97 -15.42 31.16
C PRO A 182 -3.70 -16.04 31.78
N ASP A 183 -3.15 -17.07 31.14
CA ASP A 183 -2.00 -17.82 31.65
C ASP A 183 -0.66 -17.10 31.38
N ALA A 184 -0.63 -16.16 30.43
CA ALA A 184 0.52 -15.29 30.20
C ALA A 184 0.79 -14.35 31.39
N GLY A 185 -0.27 -13.93 32.08
CA GLY A 185 -0.15 -13.09 33.27
C GLY A 185 0.56 -11.74 33.04
N LEU A 186 1.18 -11.21 34.09
CA LEU A 186 1.83 -9.89 34.06
C LEU A 186 3.14 -9.85 33.27
N TRP A 187 3.85 -10.98 33.20
CA TRP A 187 5.22 -11.07 32.66
C TRP A 187 5.30 -11.79 31.31
N GLY A 188 4.21 -12.44 30.88
CA GLY A 188 4.18 -13.23 29.66
C GLY A 188 4.94 -14.55 29.80
N PHE A 189 4.95 -15.31 28.71
CA PHE A 189 5.69 -16.58 28.64
C PHE A 189 7.17 -16.40 28.28
N GLY A 190 7.58 -15.20 27.89
CA GLY A 190 8.93 -14.84 27.47
C GLY A 190 9.00 -14.41 26.00
N PRO A 191 9.91 -13.48 25.63
CA PRO A 191 10.05 -13.01 24.25
C PRO A 191 10.35 -14.13 23.25
N GLY A 192 9.63 -14.16 22.13
CA GLY A 192 9.83 -15.15 21.05
C GLY A 192 9.36 -16.57 21.37
N THR A 193 8.64 -16.79 22.48
CA THR A 193 8.18 -18.11 22.92
C THR A 193 6.89 -18.58 22.26
N PHE A 194 6.20 -17.72 21.50
CA PHE A 194 4.89 -18.04 20.92
C PHE A 194 4.87 -19.39 20.19
N ARG A 195 5.89 -19.68 19.37
CA ARG A 195 5.99 -20.93 18.61
C ARG A 195 6.02 -22.19 19.50
N VAL A 196 6.53 -22.09 20.73
CA VAL A 196 6.67 -23.20 21.67
C VAL A 196 5.42 -23.34 22.53
N VAL A 197 4.84 -22.21 22.94
CA VAL A 197 3.70 -22.16 23.86
C VAL A 197 2.39 -22.44 23.14
N PHE A 198 2.20 -21.86 21.95
CA PHE A 198 0.94 -21.97 21.20
C PHE A 198 0.46 -23.41 20.94
N PRO A 199 1.31 -24.38 20.53
CA PRO A 199 0.87 -25.75 20.31
C PRO A 199 0.19 -26.40 21.53
N THR A 200 0.64 -26.08 22.75
CA THR A 200 0.07 -26.61 23.99
C THR A 200 -1.37 -26.15 24.19
N TYR A 201 -1.70 -24.92 23.80
CA TYR A 201 -3.07 -24.39 23.84
C TYR A 201 -3.90 -24.78 22.63
N ASN A 202 -3.26 -25.06 21.48
CA ASN A 202 -3.95 -25.42 20.25
C ASN A 202 -4.51 -26.84 20.31
N LEU A 203 -3.72 -27.78 20.85
CA LEU A 203 -4.09 -29.19 20.98
C LEU A 203 -5.33 -29.36 21.87
N GLY A 204 -6.41 -29.92 21.31
CA GLY A 204 -7.65 -30.16 22.04
C GLY A 204 -8.51 -28.92 22.27
N SER A 205 -8.16 -27.78 21.67
CA SER A 205 -9.00 -26.58 21.73
C SER A 205 -10.22 -26.70 20.81
N ALA A 206 -11.35 -26.11 21.22
CA ALA A 206 -12.55 -26.04 20.37
C ALA A 206 -12.34 -25.24 19.06
N ASN A 207 -11.23 -24.49 18.96
CA ASN A 207 -10.86 -23.67 17.81
C ASN A 207 -9.51 -24.11 17.22
N GLU A 208 -9.19 -25.41 17.28
CA GLU A 208 -7.91 -25.95 16.83
C GLU A 208 -7.56 -25.44 15.43
N ALA A 209 -6.41 -24.76 15.34
CA ALA A 209 -5.90 -24.22 14.11
C ALA A 209 -5.04 -25.26 13.38
N PRO A 210 -5.21 -25.44 12.07
CA PRO A 210 -4.40 -26.36 11.30
C PRO A 210 -2.97 -25.85 11.11
N GLY A 211 -2.02 -26.78 11.00
CA GLY A 211 -0.62 -26.50 10.66
C GLY A 211 0.22 -25.98 11.81
N SER A 212 1.46 -25.57 11.50
CA SER A 212 2.42 -25.06 12.47
C SER A 212 2.54 -23.54 12.37
N TRP A 213 2.45 -22.86 13.51
CA TRP A 213 2.45 -21.40 13.56
C TRP A 213 3.71 -20.87 14.23
N ARG A 214 4.51 -20.10 13.50
CA ARG A 214 5.70 -19.43 14.04
C ARG A 214 5.36 -18.10 14.69
N PHE A 215 4.37 -17.40 14.17
CA PHE A 215 3.93 -16.08 14.60
C PHE A 215 2.40 -16.05 14.63
N LEU A 216 1.83 -15.26 15.53
CA LEU A 216 0.39 -15.08 15.66
C LEU A 216 -0.18 -14.23 14.51
N HIS A 217 0.67 -13.42 13.87
CA HIS A 217 0.28 -12.41 12.89
C HIS A 217 -0.75 -11.40 13.43
N GLN A 218 -0.75 -11.20 14.75
CA GLN A 218 -1.33 -10.09 15.48
C GLN A 218 -0.32 -9.62 16.51
N ASP A 219 0.48 -8.63 16.14
CA ASP A 219 1.68 -8.23 16.89
C ASP A 219 1.33 -7.81 18.32
N TYR A 220 0.23 -7.07 18.52
CA TYR A 220 -0.21 -6.65 19.85
C TYR A 220 -0.53 -7.82 20.78
N LEU A 221 -1.30 -8.79 20.29
CA LEU A 221 -1.66 -9.97 21.11
C LEU A 221 -0.44 -10.88 21.31
N GLN A 222 0.45 -10.98 20.32
CA GLN A 222 1.68 -11.75 20.46
C GLN A 222 2.60 -11.11 21.50
N THR A 223 2.74 -9.79 21.48
CA THR A 223 3.49 -9.04 22.51
C THR A 223 2.89 -9.26 23.88
N LEU A 224 1.57 -9.15 24.03
CA LEU A 224 0.88 -9.42 25.30
C LEU A 224 1.11 -10.85 25.82
N ILE A 225 1.11 -11.85 24.94
CA ILE A 225 1.35 -13.25 25.33
C ILE A 225 2.82 -13.48 25.70
N GLU A 226 3.75 -12.89 24.95
CA GLU A 226 5.19 -13.10 25.15
C GLU A 226 5.78 -12.25 26.29
N TRP A 227 5.30 -11.02 26.47
CA TRP A 227 5.85 -10.03 27.41
C TRP A 227 4.91 -9.72 28.59
N GLY A 228 3.66 -10.18 28.53
CA GLY A 228 2.66 -9.91 29.55
C GLY A 228 2.21 -8.45 29.55
N TRP A 229 1.28 -8.13 30.45
CA TRP A 229 0.72 -6.78 30.57
C TRP A 229 1.76 -5.70 30.91
N LEU A 230 2.84 -6.03 31.62
CA LEU A 230 3.86 -5.05 32.02
C LEU A 230 4.87 -4.74 30.91
N GLY A 231 5.08 -5.68 29.98
CA GLY A 231 6.04 -5.51 28.88
C GLY A 231 5.43 -5.08 27.55
N SER A 232 4.12 -4.78 27.52
CA SER A 232 3.35 -4.46 26.30
C SER A 232 2.95 -3.00 26.19
#